data_AF-A0A9K3P106-F1
#
_entry.id   AF-A0A9K3P106-F1
#
_cell.length_a   1.000
_cell.length_b   1.000
_cell.length_c   1.000
_cell.angle_alpha   90.00
_cell.angle_beta   90.00
_cell.angle_gamma   90.00
#
_symmetry.space_group_name_H-M   'P 1'
#
loop_
_entity.id
_entity.type
_entity.pdbx_description
1 polymer ?
#
loop_
_entity_poly.entity_id
_entity_poly.type
_entity_poly.pdbx_seq_one_letter_code
_entity_poly.pdbx_strand_id
1 'polypeptide(L)'
;MVNFYYNEYFADGDGLTDEELEQEAVTSACQLAVRYVKHSLRPQAEKNKRGYIERDRRAAHDRLMKDYFDEAPTFSNEFFRRRFRMSKRLFQCIVDELEANYDYFKQKPDARGALGFTGIQKCTSALRILAYGNTTDINDEYLKMAEKTTRDSLEHFCRGIIDVYGARYLRTPTWDDLQKIYEVHNAEHGLPGMIGSIDCMHWRWDNCPTAWRGQHTRGDQKDPLLFFRRLLHRTFGFGRLTLAWSGHAMISMFLNNLRC
;
A
#
# COMPACT_ATOMS: atom_id res chain seq x y z
N MET A 1 -57.67 20.61 47.22
CA MET A 1 -57.15 20.25 48.55
C MET A 1 -57.60 18.83 48.81
N VAL A 2 -56.79 17.82 48.47
CA VAL A 2 -55.76 17.19 49.32
C VAL A 2 -56.37 16.50 50.55
N ASN A 3 -56.08 15.21 50.62
CA ASN A 3 -56.09 14.29 51.77
C ASN A 3 -57.43 13.81 52.34
N PHE A 4 -57.84 12.64 51.87
CA PHE A 4 -58.30 11.58 52.76
C PHE A 4 -57.43 10.33 52.57
N TYR A 5 -56.50 10.17 53.50
CA TYR A 5 -56.21 8.92 54.21
C TYR A 5 -56.31 7.62 53.38
N TYR A 6 -55.20 7.26 52.74
CA TYR A 6 -54.85 5.86 52.52
C TYR A 6 -54.38 5.27 53.85
N ASN A 7 -55.34 4.83 54.66
CA ASN A 7 -55.11 3.86 55.73
C ASN A 7 -55.64 2.52 55.23
N GLU A 8 -54.92 1.46 55.61
CA GLU A 8 -55.15 0.03 55.32
C GLU A 8 -54.38 -0.52 54.11
N TYR A 9 -53.07 -0.69 54.28
CA TYR A 9 -52.32 -1.89 53.88
C TYR A 9 -51.00 -1.95 54.71
N PHE A 10 -51.14 -2.00 56.04
CA PHE A 10 -50.05 -2.33 56.97
C PHE A 10 -50.54 -3.46 57.90
N ALA A 11 -50.41 -4.68 57.41
CA ALA A 11 -50.41 -5.97 58.14
C ALA A 11 -50.26 -6.99 57.00
N ASP A 12 -49.11 -7.61 56.75
CA ASP A 12 -48.16 -8.28 57.63
C ASP A 12 -46.74 -7.91 57.16
N GLY A 13 -45.69 -7.81 57.97
CA GLY A 13 -45.34 -8.68 59.08
C GLY A 13 -44.08 -9.50 58.81
N ASP A 14 -43.20 -9.12 57.87
CA ASP A 14 -41.85 -9.66 57.71
C ASP A 14 -40.86 -8.56 57.30
N GLY A 15 -40.38 -7.81 58.29
CA GLY A 15 -39.22 -6.95 58.10
C GLY A 15 -38.02 -7.82 57.75
N LEU A 16 -37.70 -7.94 56.47
CA LEU A 16 -36.42 -8.46 56.01
C LEU A 16 -35.34 -7.73 56.80
N THR A 17 -34.51 -8.51 57.49
CA THR A 17 -33.42 -7.97 58.28
C THR A 17 -32.49 -7.14 57.37
N ASP A 18 -31.84 -6.11 57.91
CA ASP A 18 -30.88 -5.31 57.12
C ASP A 18 -29.84 -6.21 56.40
N GLU A 19 -29.51 -7.36 57.00
CA GLU A 19 -28.66 -8.40 56.43
C GLU A 19 -29.26 -9.07 55.18
N GLU A 20 -30.57 -9.31 55.13
CA GLU A 20 -31.26 -9.89 53.96
C GLU A 20 -31.39 -8.90 52.81
N LEU A 21 -31.64 -7.62 53.12
CA LEU A 21 -31.64 -6.53 52.14
C LEU A 21 -30.24 -6.30 51.56
N GLU A 22 -29.20 -6.36 52.40
CA GLU A 22 -27.80 -6.33 51.97
C GLU A 22 -27.47 -7.53 51.08
N GLN A 23 -27.92 -8.73 51.47
CA GLN A 23 -27.68 -9.96 50.71
C GLN A 23 -28.37 -9.93 49.32
N GLU A 24 -29.59 -9.38 49.22
CA GLU A 24 -30.29 -9.20 47.96
C GLU A 24 -29.60 -8.16 47.06
N ALA A 25 -29.17 -7.03 47.64
CA ALA A 25 -28.42 -6.00 46.91
C ALA A 25 -27.09 -6.53 46.36
N VAL A 26 -26.35 -7.30 47.16
CA VAL A 26 -25.10 -7.97 46.75
C VAL A 26 -25.38 -8.99 45.64
N THR A 27 -26.45 -9.77 45.75
CA THR A 27 -26.83 -10.76 44.73
C THR A 27 -27.19 -10.09 43.41
N SER A 28 -27.96 -8.99 43.46
CA SER A 28 -28.33 -8.19 42.29
C SER A 28 -27.11 -7.55 41.62
N ALA A 29 -26.19 -6.99 42.41
CA ALA A 29 -24.93 -6.43 41.92
C ALA A 29 -24.04 -7.50 41.25
N CYS A 30 -23.94 -8.69 41.85
CA CYS A 30 -23.23 -9.83 41.27
C CYS A 30 -23.83 -10.27 39.93
N GLN A 31 -25.16 -10.35 39.84
CA GLN A 31 -25.85 -10.71 38.58
C GLN A 31 -25.64 -9.66 37.48
N LEU A 32 -25.63 -8.37 37.85
CA LEU A 32 -25.36 -7.27 36.93
C LEU A 32 -23.92 -7.33 36.41
N ALA A 33 -22.95 -7.59 37.30
CA ALA A 33 -21.54 -7.75 36.95
C ALA A 33 -21.34 -8.95 35.99
N VAL A 34 -21.99 -10.08 36.25
CA VAL A 34 -21.93 -11.25 35.35
C VAL A 34 -22.53 -10.93 33.97
N ARG A 35 -23.64 -10.19 33.91
CA ARG A 35 -24.23 -9.75 32.63
C ARG A 35 -23.30 -8.80 31.87
N TYR A 36 -22.69 -7.85 32.58
CA TYR A 36 -21.73 -6.92 31.98
C TYR A 36 -20.50 -7.64 31.43
N VAL A 37 -19.95 -8.61 32.17
CA VAL A 37 -18.83 -9.44 31.71
C VAL A 37 -19.21 -10.26 30.48
N LYS A 38 -20.39 -10.91 30.47
CA LYS A 38 -20.87 -11.64 29.28
C LYS A 38 -21.06 -10.73 28.06
N HIS A 39 -21.54 -9.50 28.25
CA HIS A 39 -21.71 -8.54 27.16
C HIS A 39 -20.37 -7.94 26.69
N SER A 40 -19.39 -7.81 27.58
CA SER A 40 -18.06 -7.26 27.30
C SER A 40 -17.10 -8.30 26.72
N LEU A 41 -17.33 -9.58 26.99
CA LEU A 41 -16.66 -10.70 26.34
C LEU A 41 -17.11 -10.75 24.87
N ARG A 42 -16.30 -10.19 23.97
CA ARG A 42 -16.42 -10.50 22.53
C ARG A 42 -16.45 -12.03 22.39
N PRO A 43 -17.42 -12.63 21.67
CA PRO A 43 -17.40 -14.07 21.43
C PRO A 43 -16.04 -14.42 20.86
N GLN A 44 -15.39 -15.41 21.48
CA GLN A 44 -14.10 -15.89 21.02
C GLN A 44 -14.31 -16.33 19.58
N ALA A 45 -13.72 -15.61 18.62
CA ALA A 45 -13.92 -15.89 17.21
C ALA A 45 -13.58 -17.37 16.97
N GLU A 46 -14.57 -18.15 16.53
CA GLU A 46 -14.36 -19.55 16.19
C GLU A 46 -13.24 -19.60 15.16
N LYS A 47 -12.10 -20.19 15.55
CA LYS A 47 -10.94 -20.38 14.67
C LYS A 47 -11.26 -21.51 13.72
N ASN A 48 -12.14 -21.25 12.75
CA ASN A 48 -12.38 -22.17 11.65
C ASN A 48 -11.06 -22.37 10.90
N LYS A 49 -10.63 -23.64 10.79
CA LYS A 49 -9.47 -23.99 9.98
C LYS A 49 -9.79 -23.58 8.54
N ARG A 50 -9.08 -22.58 8.01
CA ARG A 50 -9.21 -22.19 6.60
C ARG A 50 -8.98 -23.42 5.73
N GLY A 51 -9.89 -23.68 4.80
CA GLY A 51 -9.72 -24.72 3.80
C GLY A 51 -8.43 -24.49 3.02
N TYR A 52 -7.64 -25.55 2.85
CA TYR A 52 -6.44 -25.49 2.02
C TYR A 52 -6.86 -25.60 0.56
N ILE A 53 -6.57 -24.56 -0.22
CA ILE A 53 -6.73 -24.59 -1.68
C ILE A 53 -5.37 -24.92 -2.26
N GLU A 54 -5.28 -26.05 -2.97
CA GLU A 54 -4.10 -26.43 -3.72
C GLU A 54 -3.94 -25.50 -4.92
N ARG A 55 -2.86 -24.74 -4.91
CA ARG A 55 -2.49 -23.77 -5.94
C ARG A 55 -1.29 -24.31 -6.68
N ASP A 56 -1.39 -24.45 -8.00
CA ASP A 56 -0.26 -24.91 -8.81
C ASP A 56 0.78 -23.79 -9.01
N ARG A 57 1.67 -23.68 -8.02
CA ARG A 57 2.72 -22.66 -7.95
C ARG A 57 3.80 -22.86 -9.02
N ARG A 58 4.04 -24.11 -9.42
CA ARG A 58 5.05 -24.47 -10.43
C ARG A 58 4.59 -24.08 -11.82
N ALA A 59 3.38 -24.46 -12.21
CA ALA A 59 2.83 -24.03 -13.49
C ALA A 59 2.67 -22.50 -13.58
N ALA A 60 2.47 -21.80 -12.46
CA ALA A 60 2.48 -20.34 -12.42
C ALA A 60 3.89 -19.76 -12.65
N HIS A 61 4.93 -20.40 -12.12
CA HIS A 61 6.32 -20.03 -12.39
C HIS A 61 6.65 -20.23 -13.87
N ASP A 62 6.37 -21.40 -14.42
CA ASP A 62 6.71 -21.72 -15.81
C ASP A 62 6.00 -20.77 -16.79
N ARG A 63 4.74 -20.41 -16.50
CA ARG A 63 4.02 -19.38 -17.27
C ARG A 63 4.69 -18.01 -17.18
N LEU A 64 5.12 -17.60 -15.98
CA LEU A 64 5.81 -16.32 -15.80
C LEU A 64 7.15 -16.29 -16.56
N MET A 65 7.89 -17.40 -16.54
CA MET A 65 9.15 -17.53 -17.28
C MET A 65 8.93 -17.44 -18.78
N LYS A 66 7.98 -18.22 -19.31
CA LYS A 66 7.59 -18.17 -20.72
C LYS A 66 7.11 -16.79 -21.18
N ASP A 67 6.37 -16.09 -20.34
CA ASP A 67 5.80 -14.80 -20.70
C ASP A 67 6.85 -13.69 -20.84
N TYR A 68 7.92 -13.72 -20.04
CA TYR A 68 8.85 -12.59 -19.95
C TYR A 68 10.33 -12.93 -19.92
N PHE A 69 10.73 -14.09 -19.38
CA PHE A 69 12.11 -14.37 -19.01
C PHE A 69 12.85 -15.32 -19.96
N ASP A 70 12.13 -16.21 -20.65
CA ASP A 70 12.69 -17.15 -21.63
C ASP A 70 13.42 -16.46 -22.80
N GLU A 71 14.17 -17.26 -23.59
CA GLU A 71 14.92 -16.80 -24.77
C GLU A 71 14.02 -16.16 -25.83
N ALA A 72 12.83 -16.73 -26.04
CA ALA A 72 11.79 -16.23 -26.94
C ALA A 72 10.50 -15.96 -26.14
N PRO A 73 10.44 -14.86 -25.36
CA PRO A 73 9.33 -14.62 -24.45
C PRO A 73 8.07 -14.23 -25.22
N THR A 74 6.89 -14.59 -24.70
CA THR A 74 5.60 -14.21 -25.28
C THR A 74 5.46 -12.70 -25.42
N PHE A 75 5.96 -11.94 -24.45
CA PHE A 75 5.88 -10.48 -24.42
C PHE A 75 7.26 -9.86 -24.59
N SER A 76 7.34 -8.82 -25.44
CA SER A 76 8.57 -8.05 -25.64
C SER A 76 8.98 -7.25 -24.39
N ASN A 77 10.24 -6.80 -24.37
CA ASN A 77 10.77 -5.94 -23.31
C ASN A 77 9.99 -4.62 -23.15
N GLU A 78 9.31 -4.13 -24.18
CA GLU A 78 8.46 -2.95 -24.10
C GLU A 78 7.21 -3.22 -23.25
N PHE A 79 6.56 -4.37 -23.46
CA PHE A 79 5.44 -4.79 -22.63
C PHE A 79 5.88 -5.04 -21.18
N PHE A 80 7.07 -5.61 -20.98
CA PHE A 80 7.64 -5.76 -19.64
C PHE A 80 7.77 -4.39 -18.94
N ARG A 81 8.41 -3.42 -19.60
CA ARG A 81 8.56 -2.05 -19.07
C ARG A 81 7.22 -1.41 -18.74
N ARG A 82 6.22 -1.56 -19.61
CA ARG A 82 4.89 -1.01 -19.37
C ARG A 82 4.19 -1.66 -18.17
N ARG A 83 4.36 -2.97 -17.97
CA ARG A 83 3.69 -3.72 -16.91
C ARG A 83 4.36 -3.59 -15.55
N PHE A 84 5.67 -3.75 -15.50
CA PHE A 84 6.45 -3.71 -14.26
C PHE A 84 6.98 -2.31 -13.94
N ARG A 85 6.75 -1.34 -14.83
CA ARG A 85 7.27 0.03 -14.71
C ARG A 85 8.77 0.05 -14.48
N MET A 86 9.52 -0.89 -15.07
CA MET A 86 10.98 -0.95 -15.00
C MET A 86 11.56 -1.84 -16.09
N SER A 87 12.87 -1.72 -16.36
CA SER A 87 13.53 -2.58 -17.35
C SER A 87 13.72 -4.01 -16.83
N LYS A 88 13.67 -5.00 -17.72
CA LYS A 88 13.91 -6.42 -17.39
C LYS A 88 15.29 -6.64 -16.75
N ARG A 89 16.32 -5.95 -17.26
CA ARG A 89 17.69 -6.03 -16.71
C ARG A 89 17.75 -5.57 -15.25
N LEU A 90 17.12 -4.42 -14.95
CA LEU A 90 17.09 -3.89 -13.60
C LEU A 90 16.28 -4.80 -12.67
N PHE A 91 15.14 -5.31 -13.14
CA PHE A 91 14.36 -6.29 -12.39
C PHE A 91 15.18 -7.51 -12.01
N GLN A 92 15.91 -8.10 -12.97
CA GLN A 92 16.72 -9.29 -12.71
C GLN A 92 17.82 -8.99 -11.70
N CYS A 93 18.51 -7.86 -11.85
CA CYS A 93 19.53 -7.46 -10.88
C CYS A 93 18.97 -7.31 -9.45
N ILE A 94 17.81 -6.65 -9.30
CA ILE A 94 17.15 -6.53 -7.99
C ILE A 94 16.84 -7.91 -7.41
N VAL A 95 16.32 -8.83 -8.22
CA VAL A 95 16.01 -10.18 -7.75
C VAL A 95 17.29 -10.88 -7.29
N ASP A 96 18.36 -10.82 -8.07
CA ASP A 96 19.63 -11.47 -7.75
C ASP A 96 20.24 -10.90 -6.45
N GLU A 97 20.22 -9.58 -6.28
CA GLU A 97 20.70 -8.91 -5.06
C GLU A 97 19.82 -9.25 -3.84
N LEU A 98 18.50 -9.30 -4.01
CA LEU A 98 17.59 -9.69 -2.93
C LEU A 98 17.75 -11.17 -2.57
N GLU A 99 17.93 -12.06 -3.55
CA GLU A 99 18.19 -13.48 -3.28
C GLU A 99 19.54 -13.68 -2.59
N ALA A 100 20.56 -12.87 -2.89
CA ALA A 100 21.85 -12.93 -2.19
C ALA A 100 21.74 -12.49 -0.72
N ASN A 101 21.06 -11.37 -0.46
CA ASN A 101 21.03 -10.72 0.85
C ASN A 101 19.89 -11.20 1.77
N TYR A 102 18.78 -11.69 1.22
CA TYR A 102 17.58 -12.01 1.98
C TYR A 102 17.14 -13.46 1.80
N ASP A 103 17.12 -14.16 2.93
CA ASP A 103 16.71 -15.55 3.01
C ASP A 103 15.26 -15.80 2.56
N TYR A 104 14.38 -14.80 2.71
CA TYR A 104 12.99 -14.89 2.27
C TYR A 104 12.88 -15.08 0.75
N PHE A 105 13.77 -14.50 -0.06
CA PHE A 105 13.67 -14.59 -1.52
C PHE A 105 14.21 -15.91 -2.07
N LYS A 106 15.17 -16.54 -1.37
CA LYS A 106 15.70 -17.85 -1.71
C LYS A 106 14.58 -18.89 -1.80
N GLN A 107 14.60 -19.70 -2.87
CA GLN A 107 13.65 -20.80 -3.01
C GLN A 107 14.04 -21.93 -2.04
N LYS A 108 13.08 -22.35 -1.21
CA LYS A 108 13.27 -23.41 -0.22
C LYS A 108 12.21 -24.48 -0.36
N PRO A 109 12.54 -25.76 -0.10
CA PRO A 109 11.54 -26.80 0.05
C PRO A 109 10.73 -26.55 1.32
N ASP A 110 9.42 -26.80 1.24
CA ASP A 110 8.57 -26.85 2.42
C ASP A 110 8.79 -28.14 3.22
N ALA A 111 8.11 -28.28 4.36
CA ALA A 111 8.20 -29.47 5.21
C ALA A 111 7.74 -30.77 4.51
N ARG A 112 7.08 -30.68 3.35
CA ARG A 112 6.66 -31.81 2.52
C ARG A 112 7.61 -32.06 1.34
N GLY A 113 8.72 -31.31 1.27
CA GLY A 113 9.71 -31.39 0.19
C GLY A 113 9.30 -30.65 -1.10
N ALA A 114 8.16 -29.97 -1.12
CA ALA A 114 7.73 -29.20 -2.30
C ALA A 114 8.42 -27.83 -2.32
N LEU A 115 9.04 -27.49 -3.45
CA LEU A 115 9.66 -26.19 -3.64
C LEU A 115 8.65 -25.04 -3.49
N GLY A 116 9.01 -24.05 -2.67
CA GLY A 116 8.25 -22.81 -2.51
C GLY A 116 8.35 -21.89 -3.72
N PHE A 117 7.78 -20.69 -3.59
CA PHE A 117 7.87 -19.66 -4.63
C PHE A 117 9.32 -19.20 -4.84
N THR A 118 9.67 -18.93 -6.09
CA THR A 118 10.97 -18.37 -6.49
C THR A 118 11.08 -16.88 -6.12
N GLY A 119 12.30 -16.33 -6.04
CA GLY A 119 12.49 -14.90 -5.81
C GLY A 119 11.89 -14.06 -6.93
N ILE A 120 11.97 -14.51 -8.19
CA ILE A 120 11.29 -13.89 -9.33
C ILE A 120 9.78 -13.77 -9.08
N GLN A 121 9.09 -14.84 -8.65
CA GLN A 121 7.65 -14.79 -8.36
C GLN A 121 7.31 -13.82 -7.22
N LYS A 122 8.10 -13.83 -6.14
CA LYS A 122 7.91 -12.94 -4.98
C LYS A 122 8.09 -11.47 -5.37
N CYS A 123 9.16 -11.15 -6.11
CA CYS A 123 9.44 -9.80 -6.60
C CYS A 123 8.38 -9.33 -7.61
N THR A 124 7.96 -10.22 -8.52
CA THR A 124 6.89 -9.95 -9.49
C THR A 124 5.59 -9.61 -8.77
N SER A 125 5.25 -10.35 -7.73
CA SER A 125 4.06 -10.10 -6.90
C SER A 125 4.10 -8.71 -6.26
N ALA A 126 5.21 -8.38 -5.60
CA ALA A 126 5.40 -7.08 -4.95
C ALA A 126 5.34 -5.92 -5.95
N LEU A 127 6.05 -6.03 -7.07
CA LEU A 127 6.10 -4.99 -8.09
C LEU A 127 4.76 -4.79 -8.78
N ARG A 128 3.97 -5.84 -9.01
CA ARG A 128 2.62 -5.69 -9.56
C ARG A 128 1.71 -4.91 -8.62
N ILE A 129 1.84 -5.10 -7.30
CA ILE A 129 1.08 -4.29 -6.34
C ILE A 129 1.54 -2.84 -6.39
N LEU A 130 2.85 -2.58 -6.37
CA LEU A 130 3.39 -1.23 -6.40
C LEU A 130 3.09 -0.48 -7.70
N ALA A 131 3.11 -1.18 -8.85
CA ALA A 131 2.93 -0.58 -10.17
C ALA A 131 1.46 -0.22 -10.46
N TYR A 132 0.52 -1.01 -9.96
CA TYR A 132 -0.91 -0.84 -10.25
C TYR A 132 -1.73 -0.35 -9.06
N GLY A 133 -1.19 -0.44 -7.84
CA GLY A 133 -1.94 -0.25 -6.60
C GLY A 133 -3.07 -1.26 -6.41
N ASN A 134 -2.88 -2.48 -6.91
CA ASN A 134 -3.86 -3.54 -6.85
C ASN A 134 -3.96 -4.15 -5.44
N THR A 135 -5.09 -4.79 -5.16
CA THR A 135 -5.28 -5.62 -3.97
C THR A 135 -4.43 -6.89 -4.02
N THR A 136 -4.11 -7.43 -2.85
CA THR A 136 -3.19 -8.56 -2.67
C THR A 136 -3.76 -9.91 -3.13
N ASP A 137 -5.07 -10.01 -3.29
CA ASP A 137 -5.80 -11.20 -3.74
C ASP A 137 -5.73 -11.42 -5.26
N ILE A 138 -5.62 -10.35 -6.06
CA ILE A 138 -5.55 -10.42 -7.54
C ILE A 138 -4.36 -11.27 -8.01
N ASN A 139 -3.26 -11.32 -7.25
CA ASN A 139 -2.10 -12.13 -7.61
C ASN A 139 -2.36 -13.64 -7.52
N ASP A 140 -3.46 -14.08 -6.89
CA ASP A 140 -3.84 -15.50 -6.86
C ASP A 140 -4.25 -16.01 -8.25
N GLU A 141 -4.84 -15.17 -9.09
CA GLU A 141 -5.29 -15.58 -10.42
C GLU A 141 -4.11 -15.98 -11.32
N TYR A 142 -3.10 -15.12 -11.39
CA TYR A 142 -1.96 -15.28 -12.31
C TYR A 142 -0.75 -15.96 -11.64
N LEU A 143 -0.32 -15.51 -10.46
CA LEU A 143 0.86 -16.04 -9.78
C LEU A 143 0.55 -17.24 -8.86
N LYS A 144 -0.74 -17.55 -8.66
CA LYS A 144 -1.18 -18.62 -7.75
C LYS A 144 -0.63 -18.42 -6.33
N MET A 145 -0.54 -17.15 -5.92
CA MET A 145 -0.08 -16.72 -4.60
C MET A 145 -1.26 -16.32 -3.72
N ALA A 146 -1.33 -16.89 -2.52
CA ALA A 146 -2.33 -16.51 -1.54
C ALA A 146 -2.10 -15.06 -1.06
N GLU A 147 -3.20 -14.37 -0.74
CA GLU A 147 -3.20 -12.98 -0.28
C GLU A 147 -2.15 -12.69 0.81
N LYS A 148 -2.06 -13.56 1.82
CA LYS A 148 -1.07 -13.43 2.90
C LYS A 148 0.36 -13.47 2.36
N THR A 149 0.70 -14.46 1.54
CA THR A 149 2.03 -14.59 0.93
C THR A 149 2.36 -13.40 0.04
N THR A 150 1.37 -12.88 -0.68
CA THR A 150 1.50 -11.70 -1.51
C THR A 150 1.85 -10.46 -0.67
N ARG A 151 1.15 -10.24 0.45
CA ARG A 151 1.44 -9.16 1.40
C ARG A 151 2.82 -9.31 2.04
N ASP A 152 3.16 -10.51 2.51
CA ASP A 152 4.46 -10.78 3.13
C ASP A 152 5.59 -10.54 2.11
N SER A 153 5.38 -10.91 0.84
CA SER A 153 6.35 -10.65 -0.25
C SER A 153 6.53 -9.16 -0.52
N LEU A 154 5.46 -8.37 -0.45
CA LEU A 154 5.54 -6.91 -0.58
C LEU A 154 6.34 -6.28 0.56
N GLU A 155 6.08 -6.69 1.80
CA GLU A 155 6.80 -6.19 2.98
C GLU A 155 8.29 -6.50 2.90
N HIS A 156 8.64 -7.76 2.64
CA HIS A 156 10.03 -8.18 2.49
C HIS A 156 10.73 -7.51 1.30
N PHE A 157 10.01 -7.26 0.21
CA PHE A 157 10.54 -6.55 -0.95
C PHE A 157 10.86 -5.10 -0.59
N CYS A 158 9.91 -4.35 -0.03
CA CYS A 158 10.14 -2.96 0.37
C CYS A 158 11.30 -2.83 1.36
N ARG A 159 11.36 -3.71 2.36
CA ARG A 159 12.45 -3.74 3.32
C ARG A 159 13.79 -4.04 2.65
N GLY A 160 13.85 -5.07 1.81
CA GLY A 160 15.06 -5.42 1.08
C GLY A 160 15.57 -4.29 0.17
N ILE A 161 14.66 -3.59 -0.51
CA ILE A 161 15.02 -2.42 -1.32
C ILE A 161 15.59 -1.30 -0.46
N ILE A 162 14.96 -0.99 0.69
CA ILE A 162 15.46 0.06 1.59
C ILE A 162 16.84 -0.29 2.15
N ASP A 163 17.04 -1.54 2.53
CA ASP A 163 18.30 -1.96 3.13
C ASP A 163 19.45 -2.00 2.09
N VAL A 164 19.18 -2.51 0.87
CA VAL A 164 20.19 -2.61 -0.20
C VAL A 164 20.47 -1.25 -0.85
N TYR A 165 19.43 -0.48 -1.15
CA TYR A 165 19.54 0.74 -1.95
C TYR A 165 19.35 2.03 -1.14
N GLY A 166 18.80 1.97 0.06
CA GLY A 166 18.46 3.16 0.85
C GLY A 166 19.66 4.04 1.16
N ALA A 167 20.80 3.44 1.50
CA ALA A 167 22.03 4.22 1.75
C ALA A 167 22.48 5.02 0.50
N ARG A 168 22.25 4.49 -0.70
CA ARG A 168 22.67 5.12 -1.95
C ARG A 168 21.66 6.13 -2.49
N TYR A 169 20.36 5.82 -2.41
CA TYR A 169 19.31 6.57 -3.10
C TYR A 169 18.34 7.31 -2.18
N LEU A 170 18.22 6.93 -0.91
CA LEU A 170 17.38 7.64 0.09
C LEU A 170 18.20 8.61 0.97
N ARG A 171 19.49 8.80 0.66
CA ARG A 171 20.34 9.79 1.31
C ARG A 171 19.97 11.22 0.88
N THR A 172 20.32 12.19 1.71
CA THR A 172 20.27 13.61 1.33
C THR A 172 21.16 13.83 0.09
N PRO A 173 20.65 14.46 -0.98
CA PRO A 173 21.43 14.68 -2.19
C PRO A 173 22.62 15.60 -1.90
N THR A 174 23.79 15.23 -2.42
CA THR A 174 24.98 16.08 -2.38
C THR A 174 24.93 17.10 -3.51
N TRP A 175 25.76 18.15 -3.44
CA TRP A 175 25.86 19.14 -4.50
C TRP A 175 26.15 18.51 -5.88
N ASP A 176 26.98 17.47 -5.94
CA ASP A 176 27.26 16.74 -7.19
C ASP A 176 26.01 16.01 -7.74
N ASP A 177 25.18 15.45 -6.86
CA ASP A 177 23.92 14.82 -7.28
C ASP A 177 22.94 15.87 -7.80
N LEU A 178 22.84 17.02 -7.11
CA LEU A 178 22.00 18.14 -7.52
C LEU A 178 22.44 18.67 -8.89
N GLN A 179 23.75 18.80 -9.13
CA GLN A 179 24.28 19.22 -10.41
C GLN A 179 23.97 18.22 -11.52
N LYS A 180 24.16 16.91 -11.27
CA LYS A 180 23.80 15.86 -12.24
C LYS A 180 22.30 15.85 -12.55
N ILE A 181 21.45 15.98 -11.52
CA ILE A 181 19.99 16.08 -11.69
C ILE A 181 19.65 17.31 -12.53
N TYR A 182 20.30 18.45 -12.26
CA TYR A 182 20.11 19.68 -13.00
C TYR A 182 20.54 19.56 -14.46
N GLU A 183 21.70 18.96 -14.74
CA GLU A 183 22.22 18.77 -16.09
C GLU A 183 21.29 17.87 -16.93
N VAL A 184 20.82 16.76 -16.36
CA VAL A 184 19.86 15.86 -17.02
C VAL A 184 18.54 16.58 -17.27
N HIS A 185 18.01 17.28 -16.26
CA HIS A 185 16.76 18.04 -16.39
C HIS A 185 16.88 19.14 -17.46
N ASN A 186 17.98 19.88 -17.46
CA ASN A 186 18.22 20.94 -18.43
C ASN A 186 18.38 20.38 -19.85
N ALA A 187 19.03 19.22 -20.01
CA ALA A 187 19.14 18.55 -21.30
C ALA A 187 17.78 18.05 -21.84
N GLU A 188 16.91 17.52 -20.97
CA GLU A 188 15.61 16.99 -21.39
C GLU A 188 14.52 18.06 -21.55
N HIS A 189 14.58 19.15 -20.77
CA HIS A 189 13.49 20.12 -20.67
C HIS A 189 13.88 21.56 -20.99
N GLY A 190 15.17 21.92 -20.96
CA GLY A 190 15.65 23.27 -21.31
C GLY A 190 15.21 24.39 -20.38
N LEU A 191 14.78 24.07 -19.15
CA LEU A 191 14.30 25.05 -18.17
C LEU A 191 15.33 25.25 -17.05
N PRO A 192 16.02 26.40 -17.01
CA PRO A 192 16.97 26.71 -15.95
C PRO A 192 16.24 26.98 -14.63
N GLY A 193 16.68 26.33 -13.56
CA GLY A 193 16.21 26.57 -12.18
C GLY A 193 15.24 25.53 -11.61
N MET A 194 14.93 24.46 -12.36
CA MET A 194 14.07 23.38 -11.88
C MET A 194 14.89 22.25 -11.26
N ILE A 195 14.98 22.25 -9.93
CA ILE A 195 15.40 21.08 -9.15
C ILE A 195 14.20 20.68 -8.27
N GLY A 196 13.38 19.77 -8.78
CA GLY A 196 12.42 19.02 -7.97
C GLY A 196 10.94 19.44 -8.03
N SER A 197 10.13 18.45 -7.65
CA SER A 197 8.67 18.35 -7.52
C SER A 197 7.82 18.22 -8.80
N ILE A 198 7.15 17.06 -8.88
CA ILE A 198 5.99 16.76 -9.73
C ILE A 198 4.72 17.43 -9.19
N ASP A 199 4.77 17.95 -7.96
CA ASP A 199 3.65 18.69 -7.41
C ASP A 199 3.54 20.04 -8.12
N CYS A 200 2.32 20.36 -8.54
CA CYS A 200 2.03 21.36 -9.56
C CYS A 200 2.52 22.75 -9.12
N MET A 201 3.71 23.14 -9.58
CA MET A 201 4.20 24.50 -9.40
C MET A 201 3.40 25.44 -10.29
N HIS A 202 2.70 26.39 -9.66
CA HIS A 202 2.02 27.46 -10.35
C HIS A 202 3.05 28.53 -10.69
N TRP A 203 3.31 28.76 -11.98
CA TRP A 203 4.24 29.81 -12.40
C TRP A 203 3.49 31.07 -12.79
N ARG A 204 3.93 32.24 -12.34
CA ARG A 204 3.34 33.51 -12.83
C ARG A 204 3.69 33.69 -14.29
N TRP A 205 2.67 33.91 -15.10
CA TRP A 205 2.84 34.13 -16.54
C TRP A 205 2.84 35.63 -16.83
N ASP A 206 4.01 36.26 -16.67
CA ASP A 206 4.16 37.71 -16.80
C ASP A 206 3.75 38.25 -18.18
N ASN A 207 3.89 37.42 -19.22
CA ASN A 207 3.55 37.75 -20.61
C ASN A 207 2.21 37.13 -21.09
N CYS A 208 1.28 36.83 -20.19
CA CYS A 208 -0.02 36.25 -20.56
C CYS A 208 -0.86 37.23 -21.40
N PRO A 209 -1.25 36.85 -22.65
CA PRO A 209 -2.10 37.67 -23.50
C PRO A 209 -3.43 37.96 -22.81
N THR A 210 -3.93 39.20 -22.93
CA THR A 210 -5.13 39.67 -22.23
C THR A 210 -6.35 38.77 -22.46
N ALA A 211 -6.49 38.20 -23.67
CA ALA A 211 -7.59 37.30 -24.03
C ALA A 211 -7.59 35.97 -23.23
N TRP A 212 -6.46 35.54 -22.67
CA TRP A 212 -6.28 34.27 -21.98
C TRP A 212 -6.22 34.42 -20.46
N ARG A 213 -6.10 35.67 -19.98
CA ARG A 213 -5.91 36.00 -18.57
C ARG A 213 -7.04 35.46 -17.68
N GLY A 214 -8.29 35.64 -18.10
CA GLY A 214 -9.45 35.16 -17.33
C GLY A 214 -9.53 33.63 -17.14
N GLN A 215 -8.91 32.84 -18.02
CA GLN A 215 -8.90 31.37 -17.92
C GLN A 215 -7.78 30.84 -17.01
N HIS A 216 -6.74 31.66 -16.78
CA HIS A 216 -5.52 31.27 -16.08
C HIS A 216 -5.30 32.06 -14.78
N THR A 217 -6.14 33.03 -14.47
CA THR A 217 -6.18 33.71 -13.18
C THR A 217 -7.14 32.97 -12.25
N ARG A 218 -6.62 32.48 -11.13
CA ARG A 218 -7.40 31.78 -10.11
C ARG A 218 -8.00 32.82 -9.15
N GLY A 219 -9.23 32.64 -8.65
CA GLY A 219 -9.93 33.68 -7.90
C GLY A 219 -9.22 34.17 -6.62
N ASP A 220 -8.27 33.39 -6.10
CA ASP A 220 -7.40 33.65 -4.95
C ASP A 220 -6.10 34.38 -5.30
N GLN A 221 -5.67 34.42 -6.57
CA GLN A 221 -4.42 35.07 -7.01
C GLN A 221 -4.68 36.08 -8.13
N LYS A 222 -4.09 37.28 -8.02
CA LYS A 222 -4.32 38.38 -8.99
C LYS A 222 -3.59 38.19 -10.33
N ASP A 223 -2.54 37.37 -10.35
CA ASP A 223 -1.69 37.17 -11.53
C ASP A 223 -2.10 35.89 -12.28
N PRO A 224 -2.09 35.89 -13.64
CA PRO A 224 -2.33 34.69 -14.42
C PRO A 224 -1.22 33.66 -14.17
N LEU A 225 -1.61 32.42 -13.90
CA LEU A 225 -0.68 31.33 -13.62
C LEU A 225 -0.66 30.36 -14.79
N LEU A 226 0.53 30.05 -15.28
CA LEU A 226 0.70 28.93 -16.19
C LEU A 226 0.63 27.64 -15.38
N PHE A 227 -0.44 26.88 -15.58
CA PHE A 227 -0.56 25.55 -15.02
C PHE A 227 0.11 24.56 -15.97
N PHE A 228 1.29 24.06 -15.61
CA PHE A 228 1.92 22.99 -16.39
C PHE A 228 1.20 21.66 -16.14
N ARG A 229 0.01 21.48 -16.73
CA ARG A 229 -0.63 20.16 -16.81
C ARG A 229 -0.20 19.44 -18.07
N ARG A 230 1.11 19.32 -18.32
CA ARG A 230 1.63 18.41 -19.35
C ARG A 230 3.13 18.16 -19.25
N LEU A 231 3.53 17.21 -18.41
CA LEU A 231 4.69 16.34 -18.68
C LEU A 231 4.37 14.90 -18.26
N LEU A 232 3.29 14.35 -18.83
CA LEU A 232 3.09 12.90 -18.96
C LEU A 232 2.94 12.53 -20.45
N HIS A 233 3.70 13.18 -21.33
CA HIS A 233 3.59 12.89 -22.76
C HIS A 233 4.93 12.85 -23.47
N ARG A 234 5.77 11.91 -23.04
CA ARG A 234 6.55 11.04 -23.95
C ARG A 234 7.23 9.85 -23.26
N THR A 235 7.21 9.75 -21.93
CA THR A 235 7.71 8.59 -21.18
C THR A 235 6.65 7.82 -20.38
N PHE A 236 5.48 8.41 -20.09
CA PHE A 236 4.49 7.79 -19.20
C PHE A 236 3.05 8.07 -19.66
N GLY A 237 2.41 7.08 -20.28
CA GLY A 237 0.99 7.14 -20.59
C GLY A 237 0.13 6.91 -19.34
N PHE A 238 -0.65 7.91 -18.95
CA PHE A 238 -1.80 7.74 -18.07
C PHE A 238 -2.92 8.71 -18.46
N GLY A 239 -4.11 8.14 -18.73
CA GLY A 239 -5.38 8.86 -18.76
C GLY A 239 -5.82 9.24 -17.34
N ARG A 240 -6.71 10.23 -17.27
CA ARG A 240 -7.29 10.87 -16.06
C ARG A 240 -7.73 9.85 -14.99
N LEU A 241 -7.38 10.09 -13.71
CA LEU A 241 -8.30 10.51 -12.63
C LEU A 241 -7.59 10.61 -11.25
N THR A 242 -7.85 11.72 -10.55
CA THR A 242 -7.93 11.93 -9.07
C THR A 242 -6.80 11.46 -8.12
N LEU A 243 -5.94 12.42 -7.75
CA LEU A 243 -5.49 12.87 -6.40
C LEU A 243 -5.22 11.92 -5.19
N ALA A 244 -5.32 10.60 -5.30
CA ALA A 244 -4.97 9.68 -4.21
C ALA A 244 -3.61 8.95 -4.39
N TRP A 245 -2.83 9.29 -5.42
CA TRP A 245 -1.74 8.47 -5.96
C TRP A 245 -0.34 9.05 -5.85
N SER A 246 -0.10 10.04 -4.99
CA SER A 246 1.23 10.67 -4.86
C SER A 246 2.31 9.70 -4.35
N GLY A 247 1.95 8.68 -3.53
CA GLY A 247 2.91 7.68 -3.02
C GLY A 247 3.35 6.62 -4.05
N HIS A 248 2.42 6.06 -4.83
CA HIS A 248 2.73 4.98 -5.79
C HIS A 248 3.57 5.46 -6.99
N ALA A 249 3.34 6.69 -7.46
CA ALA A 249 4.17 7.27 -8.52
C ALA A 249 5.62 7.48 -8.06
N MET A 250 5.82 7.84 -6.79
CA MET A 250 7.14 8.10 -6.20
C MET A 250 7.96 6.80 -6.08
N ILE A 251 7.34 5.70 -5.63
CA ILE A 251 8.01 4.39 -5.52
C ILE A 251 8.36 3.85 -6.92
N SER A 252 7.46 3.98 -7.90
CA SER A 252 7.74 3.56 -9.28
C SER A 252 8.86 4.39 -9.93
N MET A 253 8.93 5.70 -9.67
CA MET A 253 10.04 6.53 -10.14
C MET A 253 11.36 6.23 -9.43
N PHE A 254 11.32 5.95 -8.12
CA PHE A 254 12.49 5.53 -7.35
C PHE A 254 13.06 4.21 -7.90
N LEU A 255 12.22 3.20 -8.09
CA LEU A 255 12.63 1.88 -8.58
C LEU A 255 13.18 1.92 -10.02
N ASN A 256 12.75 2.88 -10.85
CA ASN A 256 13.31 3.06 -12.20
C ASN A 256 14.70 3.67 -12.25
N ASN A 257 15.07 4.42 -11.21
CA ASN A 257 16.36 5.10 -11.13
C ASN A 257 17.41 4.28 -10.38
N LEU A 258 17.02 3.12 -9.84
CA LEU A 258 17.98 2.17 -9.31
C LEU A 258 18.92 1.74 -10.43
N ARG A 259 20.22 1.90 -10.18
CA ARG A 259 21.31 1.42 -11.01
C ARG A 259 22.03 0.29 -10.28
N CYS A 260 21.94 -0.87 -10.90
CA CYS A 260 23.04 -1.79 -11.05
C CYS A 260 23.83 -1.35 -12.30
#